data_AF-A0A7C4P3W2-F1
#
_entry.id   AF-A0A7C4P3W2-F1
#
_cell.length_a   1.000
_cell.length_b   1.000
_cell.length_c   1.000
_cell.angle_alpha   90.00
_cell.angle_beta   90.00
_cell.angle_gamma   90.00
#
_symmetry.space_group_name_H-M   'P 1'
#
loop_
_entity.id
_entity.type
_entity.pdbx_description
1 polymer ?
#
loop_
_entity_poly.entity_id
_entity_poly.type
_entity_poly.pdbx_seq_one_letter_code
_entity_poly.pdbx_strand_id
1 'polypeptide(L)'
;MRINFNYEAASTHTAYLVNQREMNKSLLRLSTGMRILEAADDAAGLFIADQLSIVATGLEEGNRNIRTGISALRIAENAAGQIFERLRGIYARAVRAANDINDPNARASLQQEIANLRDAIQKIGTDTEYNGIK
;
A
#
# COMPACT_ATOMS: atom_id res chain seq x y z
N MET A 1 -65.49 26.44 25.61
CA MET A 1 -64.92 26.58 24.24
C MET A 1 -64.47 28.03 24.05
N ARG A 2 -63.19 28.27 23.77
CA ARG A 2 -62.67 29.60 23.39
C ARG A 2 -62.59 29.65 21.86
N ILE A 3 -63.24 30.63 21.24
CA ILE A 3 -63.44 30.70 19.79
C ILE A 3 -62.18 31.17 19.03
N ASN A 4 -61.25 31.86 19.71
CA ASN A 4 -60.03 32.42 19.09
C ASN A 4 -58.80 31.50 19.13
N PHE A 5 -58.86 30.35 19.80
CA PHE A 5 -57.73 29.42 19.88
C PHE A 5 -58.23 27.99 19.84
N ASN A 6 -58.00 27.34 18.70
CA ASN A 6 -58.32 25.94 18.51
C ASN A 6 -57.15 25.08 19.02
N TYR A 7 -57.24 24.68 20.29
CA TYR A 7 -56.23 23.87 20.96
C TYR A 7 -56.02 22.50 20.29
N GLU A 8 -57.09 21.85 19.82
CA GLU A 8 -56.99 20.55 19.14
C GLU A 8 -56.23 20.64 17.82
N ALA A 9 -56.50 21.68 17.02
CA ALA A 9 -55.74 21.94 15.80
C ALA A 9 -54.27 22.26 16.08
N ALA A 10 -53.98 23.05 17.12
CA ALA A 10 -52.61 23.37 17.52
C ALA A 10 -51.84 22.11 17.97
N SER A 11 -52.45 21.28 18.80
CA SER A 11 -51.89 20.00 19.25
C SER A 11 -51.61 19.07 18.06
N THR A 12 -52.60 18.89 17.18
CA THR A 12 -52.46 18.06 15.96
C THR A 12 -51.34 18.57 15.05
N HIS A 13 -51.21 19.89 14.89
CA HIS A 13 -50.16 20.49 14.08
C HIS A 13 -48.76 20.24 14.67
N THR A 14 -48.59 20.32 16.00
CA THR A 14 -47.31 19.98 16.63
C THR A 14 -46.93 18.51 16.44
N ALA A 15 -47.91 17.59 16.55
CA ALA A 15 -47.69 16.16 16.29
C ALA A 15 -47.32 15.89 14.82
N TYR A 16 -47.99 16.57 13.88
CA TYR A 16 -47.66 16.50 12.44
C TYR A 16 -46.21 16.95 12.16
N LEU A 17 -45.77 18.05 12.76
CA LEU A 17 -44.40 18.55 12.57
C LEU A 17 -43.33 17.60 13.14
N VAL A 18 -43.63 16.86 14.21
CA VAL A 18 -42.74 15.81 14.73
C VAL A 18 -42.69 14.64 13.75
N ASN A 19 -43.85 14.16 13.27
CA ASN A 19 -43.91 13.04 12.32
C ASN A 19 -43.19 13.36 10.99
N GLN A 20 -43.36 14.58 10.47
CA GLN A 20 -42.68 15.03 9.27
C GLN A 20 -41.15 15.02 9.41
N ARG A 21 -40.63 15.42 10.58
CA ARG A 21 -39.19 15.37 10.89
C ARG A 21 -38.66 13.94 10.93
N GLU A 22 -39.36 13.04 11.61
CA GLU A 22 -38.97 11.61 11.68
C GLU A 22 -39.03 10.93 10.32
N MET A 23 -40.02 11.27 9.49
CA MET A 23 -40.12 10.77 8.11
C MET A 23 -38.95 11.25 7.26
N ASN A 24 -38.61 12.55 7.31
CA ASN A 24 -37.47 13.10 6.58
C ASN A 24 -36.15 12.44 6.99
N LYS A 25 -35.96 12.20 8.29
CA LYS A 25 -34.79 11.49 8.82
C LYS A 25 -34.71 10.05 8.33
N SER A 26 -35.84 9.34 8.31
CA SER A 26 -35.93 7.98 7.79
C SER A 26 -35.59 7.91 6.30
N LEU A 27 -36.09 8.86 5.51
CA LEU A 27 -35.74 9.01 4.09
C LEU A 27 -34.24 9.28 3.89
N LEU A 28 -33.63 10.11 4.73
CA LEU A 28 -32.20 10.40 4.66
C LEU A 28 -31.34 9.17 5.00
N ARG A 29 -31.74 8.37 5.99
CA ARG A 29 -31.07 7.08 6.29
C ARG A 29 -31.21 6.09 5.13
N LEU A 30 -32.38 6.02 4.51
CA LEU A 30 -32.59 5.17 3.33
C LEU A 30 -31.72 5.62 2.14
N SER A 31 -31.63 6.94 1.93
CA SER A 31 -30.85 7.51 0.81
C SER A 31 -29.34 7.38 0.99
N THR A 32 -28.84 7.46 2.23
CA THR A 32 -27.40 7.37 2.53
C THR A 32 -26.96 5.95 2.86
N GLY A 33 -27.89 5.08 3.26
CA GLY A 33 -27.60 3.76 3.83
C GLY A 33 -26.99 3.82 5.24
N MET A 34 -26.82 5.01 5.83
CA MET A 34 -26.19 5.17 7.15
C MET A 34 -27.26 5.19 8.25
N ARG A 35 -27.04 4.39 9.30
CA ARG A 35 -27.91 4.39 10.49
C ARG A 35 -27.72 5.66 11.33
N ILE A 36 -26.46 6.10 11.49
CA ILE A 36 -26.08 7.30 12.25
C ILE A 36 -25.79 8.40 11.23
N LEU A 37 -26.55 9.49 11.26
CA LEU A 37 -26.40 10.60 10.31
C LEU A 37 -25.68 11.80 10.93
N GLU A 38 -25.91 12.03 12.21
CA GLU A 38 -25.42 13.19 12.95
C GLU A 38 -25.06 12.79 14.38
N ALA A 39 -24.18 13.56 15.03
CA ALA A 39 -23.76 13.31 16.41
C ALA A 39 -24.93 13.39 17.41
N ALA A 40 -26.01 14.09 17.05
CA ALA A 40 -27.22 14.17 17.86
C ALA A 40 -27.99 12.83 17.93
N ASP A 41 -27.79 11.92 16.97
CA ASP A 41 -28.43 10.60 16.95
C ASP A 41 -27.76 9.62 17.91
N ASP A 42 -26.43 9.58 17.86
CA ASP A 42 -25.60 8.66 18.61
C ASP A 42 -24.14 9.17 18.61
N ALA A 43 -23.81 10.06 19.54
CA ALA A 43 -22.48 10.67 19.62
C ALA A 43 -21.37 9.62 19.85
N ALA A 44 -21.66 8.59 20.66
CA ALA A 44 -20.69 7.53 20.95
C ALA A 44 -20.51 6.60 19.73
N GLY A 45 -21.61 6.23 19.07
CA GLY A 45 -21.57 5.41 17.86
C GLY A 45 -20.89 6.13 16.69
N LEU A 46 -21.13 7.43 16.51
CA LEU A 46 -20.44 8.24 15.50
C LEU A 46 -18.94 8.33 15.81
N PHE A 47 -18.57 8.59 17.07
CA PHE A 47 -17.16 8.65 17.47
C PHE A 47 -16.41 7.34 17.20
N ILE A 48 -17.02 6.19 17.51
CA ILE A 48 -16.41 4.88 17.20
C ILE A 48 -16.31 4.67 15.69
N ALA A 49 -17.33 5.05 14.92
CA ALA A 49 -17.30 4.94 13.47
C ALA A 49 -16.17 5.79 12.84
N ASP A 50 -16.00 7.02 13.31
CA ASP A 50 -14.91 7.90 12.88
C ASP A 50 -13.53 7.32 13.25
N GLN A 51 -13.39 6.79 14.47
CA GLN A 51 -12.15 6.13 14.89
C GLN A 51 -11.82 4.91 14.03
N LEU A 52 -12.82 4.08 13.70
CA LEU A 52 -12.65 2.94 12.80
C LEU A 52 -12.31 3.38 11.38
N SER A 53 -12.89 4.48 10.89
CA SER A 53 -12.56 5.04 9.59
C SER A 53 -11.11 5.51 9.54
N ILE A 54 -10.62 6.19 10.58
CA ILE A 54 -9.20 6.59 10.71
C ILE A 54 -8.29 5.37 10.69
N VAL A 55 -8.61 4.32 11.45
CA VAL A 55 -7.84 3.08 11.47
C VAL A 55 -7.85 2.41 10.09
N ALA A 56 -9.00 2.36 9.42
CA ALA A 56 -9.13 1.79 8.08
C ALA A 56 -8.24 2.52 7.07
N THR A 57 -8.26 3.86 7.05
CA THR A 57 -7.36 4.66 6.22
C THR A 57 -5.89 4.41 6.56
N GLY A 58 -5.54 4.29 7.85
CA GLY A 58 -4.19 3.93 8.28
C GLY A 58 -3.75 2.55 7.77
N LEU A 59 -4.64 1.55 7.78
CA LEU A 59 -4.38 0.22 7.24
C LEU A 59 -4.25 0.25 5.70
N GLU A 60 -5.02 1.07 4.99
CA GLU A 60 -4.88 1.23 3.54
C GLU A 60 -3.52 1.81 3.16
N GLU A 61 -3.06 2.85 3.86
CA GLU A 61 -1.73 3.41 3.66
C GLU A 61 -0.63 2.41 4.05
N GLY A 62 -0.81 1.68 5.16
CA GLY A 62 0.10 0.58 5.54
C GLY A 62 0.23 -0.47 4.44
N ASN A 63 -0.89 -0.85 3.81
CA ASN A 63 -0.89 -1.77 2.67
C ASN A 63 -0.17 -1.21 1.44
N ARG A 64 -0.30 0.10 1.16
CA ARG A 64 0.46 0.76 0.09
C ARG A 64 1.96 0.69 0.38
N ASN A 65 2.37 0.96 1.61
CA ASN A 65 3.77 0.89 2.04
C ASN A 65 4.34 -0.53 1.92
N ILE A 66 3.57 -1.55 2.29
CA ILE A 66 3.97 -2.96 2.10
C ILE A 66 4.20 -3.27 0.62
N ARG A 67 3.30 -2.82 -0.27
CA ARG A 67 3.47 -3.05 -1.72
C ARG A 67 4.75 -2.38 -2.26
N THR A 68 5.03 -1.15 -1.84
CA THR A 68 6.28 -0.44 -2.15
C THR A 68 7.50 -1.25 -1.67
N GLY A 69 7.46 -1.78 -0.44
CA GLY A 69 8.51 -2.65 0.10
C GLY A 69 8.71 -3.94 -0.70
N ILE A 70 7.61 -4.60 -1.11
CA ILE A 70 7.67 -5.79 -1.97
C ILE A 70 8.30 -5.46 -3.32
N SER A 71 7.96 -4.32 -3.93
CA SER A 71 8.58 -3.87 -5.19
C SER A 71 10.09 -3.67 -5.04
N ALA A 72 10.54 -3.03 -3.96
CA ALA A 72 11.95 -2.85 -3.66
C ALA A 72 12.68 -4.21 -3.47
N LEU A 73 12.08 -5.11 -2.68
CA LEU A 73 12.62 -6.46 -2.47
C LEU A 73 12.75 -7.24 -3.78
N ARG A 74 11.77 -7.16 -4.67
CA ARG A 74 11.82 -7.83 -5.98
C ARG A 74 12.98 -7.30 -6.83
N ILE A 75 13.28 -6.02 -6.78
CA ILE A 75 14.44 -5.45 -7.49
C ILE A 75 15.73 -5.99 -6.90
N ALA A 76 15.84 -6.03 -5.57
CA ALA A 76 16.99 -6.60 -4.88
C ALA A 76 17.18 -8.10 -5.20
N GLU A 77 16.10 -8.90 -5.22
CA GLU A 77 16.14 -10.32 -5.60
C GLU A 77 16.63 -10.52 -7.04
N ASN A 78 16.14 -9.72 -7.99
CA ASN A 78 16.60 -9.77 -9.37
C ASN A 78 18.07 -9.37 -9.51
N ALA A 79 18.52 -8.35 -8.78
CA ALA A 79 19.92 -7.94 -8.75
C ALA A 79 20.81 -9.04 -8.15
N ALA A 80 20.39 -9.66 -7.04
CA ALA A 80 21.10 -10.79 -6.43
C ALA A 80 21.20 -12.00 -7.38
N GLY A 81 20.13 -12.32 -8.11
CA GLY A 81 20.15 -13.36 -9.14
C GLY A 81 21.15 -13.07 -10.26
N GLN A 82 21.24 -11.81 -10.70
CA GLN A 82 22.22 -11.38 -11.70
C GLN A 82 23.68 -11.46 -11.20
N ILE A 83 23.92 -11.19 -9.91
CA ILE A 83 25.23 -11.38 -9.28
C ILE A 83 25.58 -12.87 -9.23
N PHE A 84 24.64 -13.72 -8.81
CA PHE A 84 24.84 -15.15 -8.73
C PHE A 84 25.23 -15.78 -10.09
N GLU A 85 24.54 -15.42 -11.16
CA GLU A 85 24.88 -15.92 -12.51
C GLU A 85 26.28 -15.49 -12.96
N ARG A 86 26.71 -14.26 -12.61
CA ARG A 86 28.08 -13.79 -12.90
C ARG A 86 29.12 -14.54 -12.07
N LEU A 87 28.85 -14.81 -10.79
CA LEU A 87 29.71 -15.63 -9.94
C LEU A 87 29.88 -17.05 -10.49
N ARG A 88 28.78 -17.66 -10.98
CA ARG A 88 28.85 -18.96 -11.68
C ARG A 88 29.74 -18.87 -12.93
N GLY A 89 29.64 -17.77 -13.68
CA GLY A 89 30.50 -17.49 -14.82
C GLY A 89 31.99 -17.31 -14.47
N ILE A 90 32.29 -16.71 -13.32
CA ILE A 90 33.66 -16.60 -12.79
C ILE A 90 34.18 -18.00 -12.42
N TYR A 91 33.38 -18.79 -11.70
CA TYR A 91 33.75 -20.15 -11.30
C TYR A 91 34.10 -21.02 -12.51
N ALA A 92 33.27 -21.01 -13.56
CA ALA A 92 33.54 -21.77 -14.79
C ALA A 92 34.85 -21.35 -15.47
N ARG A 93 35.17 -20.05 -15.48
CA ARG A 93 36.43 -19.52 -16.03
C ARG A 93 37.63 -19.88 -15.17
N ALA A 94 37.49 -19.85 -13.85
CA ALA A 94 38.53 -20.25 -12.92
C ALA A 94 38.88 -21.73 -13.08
N VAL A 95 37.88 -22.61 -13.17
CA VAL A 95 38.08 -24.05 -13.46
C VAL A 95 38.75 -24.24 -14.82
N ARG A 96 38.34 -23.49 -15.85
CA ARG A 96 38.98 -23.54 -17.17
C ARG A 96 40.44 -23.10 -17.11
N ALA A 97 40.75 -22.04 -16.37
CA ALA A 97 42.12 -21.53 -16.20
C ALA A 97 43.01 -22.47 -15.38
N ALA A 98 42.43 -23.29 -14.49
CA ALA A 98 43.12 -24.31 -13.73
C ALA A 98 43.55 -25.53 -14.55
N ASN A 99 43.06 -25.68 -15.80
CA ASN A 99 43.52 -26.73 -16.69
C ASN A 99 44.92 -26.42 -17.23
N ASP A 100 45.86 -27.34 -17.02
CA ASP A 100 47.33 -27.19 -17.18
C ASP A 100 47.80 -27.13 -18.65
N ILE A 101 46.89 -27.37 -19.61
CA ILE A 101 47.17 -27.37 -21.05
C ILE A 101 47.09 -25.95 -21.64
N ASN A 102 46.61 -24.96 -20.89
CA ASN A 102 46.44 -23.59 -21.39
C ASN A 102 47.77 -22.83 -21.45
N ASP A 103 48.08 -22.28 -22.63
CA ASP A 103 49.15 -21.28 -22.83
C ASP A 103 48.97 -20.08 -21.85
N PRO A 104 50.05 -19.53 -21.26
CA PRO A 104 50.06 -18.26 -20.55
C PRO A 104 49.16 -17.16 -21.13
N ASN A 105 49.11 -16.99 -22.46
CA ASN A 105 48.25 -15.99 -23.11
C ASN A 105 46.75 -16.30 -22.91
N ALA A 106 46.36 -17.57 -22.97
CA ALA A 106 44.97 -17.99 -22.73
C ALA A 106 44.57 -17.79 -21.27
N ARG A 107 45.48 -18.05 -20.32
CA ARG A 107 45.25 -17.76 -18.89
C ARG A 107 45.10 -16.26 -18.63
N ALA A 108 45.89 -15.41 -19.29
CA ALA A 108 45.77 -13.96 -19.19
C ALA A 108 44.42 -13.45 -19.74
N SER A 109 43.95 -14.00 -20.87
CA SER A 109 42.64 -13.65 -21.43
C SER A 109 41.49 -14.04 -20.49
N LEU A 110 41.54 -15.24 -19.89
CA LEU A 110 40.54 -15.67 -18.90
C LEU A 110 40.53 -14.79 -17.65
N GLN A 111 41.70 -14.35 -17.19
CA GLN A 111 41.81 -13.42 -16.06
C GLN A 111 41.16 -12.07 -16.38
N GLN A 112 41.33 -11.56 -17.61
CA GLN A 112 40.67 -10.33 -18.04
C GLN A 112 39.15 -10.48 -18.06
N GLU A 113 38.63 -11.62 -18.53
CA GLU A 113 37.19 -11.90 -18.47
C GLU A 113 36.65 -11.96 -17.04
N ILE A 114 37.40 -12.57 -16.11
CA ILE A 114 37.05 -12.60 -14.68
C ILE A 114 37.02 -11.18 -14.10
N ALA A 115 37.99 -10.34 -14.46
CA ALA A 115 38.01 -8.94 -14.03
C ALA A 115 36.78 -8.17 -14.50
N ASN A 116 36.39 -8.33 -15.78
CA ASN A 116 35.18 -7.71 -16.33
C ASN A 116 33.91 -8.17 -15.61
N LEU A 117 33.81 -9.46 -15.25
CA LEU A 117 32.67 -9.99 -14.50
C LEU A 117 32.60 -9.44 -13.08
N ARG A 118 33.75 -9.31 -12.40
CA ARG A 118 33.84 -8.68 -11.08
C ARG A 118 33.40 -7.21 -11.14
N ASP A 119 33.85 -6.47 -12.14
CA ASP A 119 33.48 -5.06 -12.29
C ASP A 119 31.98 -4.91 -12.58
N ALA A 120 31.40 -5.84 -13.36
CA ALA A 120 29.96 -5.89 -13.57
C ALA A 120 29.17 -6.21 -12.28
N ILE A 121 29.68 -7.09 -11.41
CA ILE A 121 29.08 -7.34 -10.09
C ILE A 121 29.13 -6.07 -9.23
N GLN A 122 30.28 -5.39 -9.19
CA GLN A 122 30.42 -4.13 -8.45
C GLN A 122 29.43 -3.06 -8.97
N LYS A 123 29.25 -2.99 -10.29
CA LYS A 123 28.29 -2.09 -10.92
C LYS A 123 26.85 -2.40 -10.49
N ILE A 124 26.44 -3.67 -10.50
CA ILE A 124 25.11 -4.05 -10.00
C ILE A 124 24.93 -3.62 -8.54
N GLY A 125 25.94 -3.83 -7.69
CA GLY A 125 25.87 -3.43 -6.29
C GLY A 125 25.84 -1.92 -6.03
N THR A 126 26.26 -1.09 -7.00
CA THR A 126 26.36 0.38 -6.84
C THR A 126 25.32 1.17 -7.62
N ASP A 127 24.76 0.57 -8.68
CA ASP A 127 23.77 1.18 -9.56
C ASP A 127 22.35 0.62 -9.35
N THR A 128 22.18 -0.49 -8.63
CA THR A 128 20.82 -0.96 -8.27
C THR A 128 20.19 0.04 -7.32
N GLU A 129 19.01 0.54 -7.67
CA GLU A 129 18.25 1.46 -6.82
C GLU A 129 16.75 1.23 -6.96
N TYR A 130 16.01 1.59 -5.91
CA TYR A 130 14.57 1.75 -5.93
C TYR A 130 14.21 3.14 -5.41
N ASN A 131 13.58 3.94 -6.26
CA ASN A 131 13.13 5.30 -5.91
C ASN A 131 14.25 6.19 -5.33
N GLY A 132 15.46 6.11 -5.91
CA GLY A 132 16.64 6.87 -5.47
C GLY A 132 17.34 6.32 -4.21
N ILE A 133 16.86 5.21 -3.65
CA ILE A 133 17.53 4.48 -2.57
C ILE A 133 18.34 3.36 -3.20
N LYS A 134 19.66 3.38 -2.96
CA LYS A 134 20.60 2.34 -3.37
C LYS A 134 20.61 1.17 -2.39
#